data_AF-A0A1V9HBA2-F1
#
_entry.id   AF-A0A1V9HBA2-F1
#
_cell.length_a   1.000
_cell.length_b   1.000
_cell.length_c   1.000
_cell.angle_alpha   90.00
_cell.angle_beta   90.00
_cell.angle_gamma   90.00
#
_symmetry.space_group_name_H-M   'P 1'
#
loop_
_entity.id
_entity.type
_entity.pdbx_description
1 polymer ?
#
loop_
_entity_poly.entity_id
_entity_poly.type
_entity_poly.pdbx_seq_one_letter_code
_entity_poly.pdbx_strand_id
1 'polypeptide(L)'
;MRLLPRRSSVCRLSCLLWLLVVITASGCAAVTLKPVKPRAYLEMRRGDALTTGQLGDSTTESLRLLGLDRARCMHARNQCIQALLHEGALTSERGLSAAAEVSLLHALKQTSGASDAMSDTTLSGWLETARYAYAYLFFSERAPDKRAFEDRQTQVRDYYNYATEQIVAGLFQRYRQLTPEGGTSTHLPAPAPWQIDLDVSALGPLEQIPMPEALIPASKMQFKGLRSVYRRDGFGTEMVAVLPDQEHQAPAASDNVVMPGDFSEMHTPNITAVLRFKGDSLAEVLATSRLILEGYDPLQSDSARFGGYQVPLAANYTAGYGVWLARSGFAGQSLRTLFGMRKGLTQPRLIMLQPYDPNRRVLLLMHGLGSSPEAWVNLANEVVGDASLRQRYQIWMMYYPTNLPLAYNHIAIRRTIERALNAFDPQRRNPASGHMVLVGHSMGGVLARLMISSSDGDLLWQRLLGELQQERSVRARSKLGPLLQFEPMPEIGRAVFIAAPQRGTVAASGMMAGVVRRMVGIPKAFLHRFADVMDVASDIPNRLPTSMDNLRESDPFIQAAVDLPISPQVPYHSIIARRSEQGDLSLADDGFVPYSSAHLPGAVSEKIIFSGHSVQETPGAILEIKRILSTD
;
A
#
# COMPACT_ATOMS: atom_id res chain seq x y z
N MET A 1 -71.17 55.67 -65.42
CA MET A 1 -71.58 55.53 -64.00
C MET A 1 -71.25 54.09 -63.61
N ARG A 2 -70.30 53.70 -62.74
CA ARG A 2 -69.57 54.30 -61.62
C ARG A 2 -68.08 53.88 -61.69
N LEU A 3 -67.18 54.77 -61.29
CA LEU A 3 -65.78 54.49 -60.97
C LEU A 3 -65.70 53.93 -59.54
N LEU A 4 -64.93 52.85 -59.32
CA LEU A 4 -64.53 52.36 -57.98
C LEU A 4 -62.99 52.25 -57.92
N PRO A 5 -62.34 52.57 -56.78
CA PRO A 5 -60.95 52.97 -56.76
C PRO A 5 -59.97 51.82 -56.44
N ARG A 6 -58.95 51.64 -57.29
CA ARG A 6 -57.71 50.90 -56.98
C ARG A 6 -56.83 51.74 -56.04
N ARG A 7 -57.02 51.66 -54.72
CA ARG A 7 -56.10 52.29 -53.74
C ARG A 7 -55.67 51.42 -52.56
N SER A 8 -56.04 50.13 -52.50
CA SER A 8 -55.73 49.26 -51.35
C SER A 8 -54.46 48.41 -51.48
N SER A 9 -53.87 48.27 -52.67
CA SER A 9 -52.74 47.35 -52.90
C SER A 9 -51.37 47.96 -52.55
N VAL A 10 -51.18 49.26 -52.78
CA VAL A 10 -49.87 49.93 -52.62
C VAL A 10 -49.54 50.16 -51.15
N CYS A 11 -50.54 50.43 -50.31
CA CYS A 11 -50.32 50.65 -48.87
C CYS A 11 -49.98 49.34 -48.13
N ARG A 12 -50.56 48.20 -48.55
CA ARG A 12 -50.22 46.88 -48.00
C ARG A 12 -48.81 46.43 -48.40
N LEU A 13 -48.38 46.70 -49.63
CA LEU A 13 -47.03 46.35 -50.09
C LEU A 13 -45.95 47.19 -49.39
N SER A 14 -46.23 48.48 -49.15
CA SER A 14 -45.31 49.38 -48.45
C SER A 14 -45.20 49.07 -46.96
N CYS A 15 -46.30 48.68 -46.29
CA CYS A 15 -46.26 48.16 -44.91
C CYS A 15 -45.50 46.83 -44.82
N LEU A 16 -45.66 45.91 -45.78
CA LEU A 16 -44.89 44.66 -45.81
C LEU A 16 -43.40 44.90 -46.04
N LEU A 17 -43.03 45.86 -46.89
CA LEU A 17 -41.63 46.21 -47.13
C LEU A 17 -40.99 46.85 -45.90
N TRP A 18 -41.71 47.73 -45.20
CA TRP A 18 -41.24 48.32 -43.94
C TRP A 18 -41.15 47.28 -42.82
N LEU A 19 -42.07 46.32 -42.73
CA LEU A 19 -41.95 45.21 -41.79
C LEU A 19 -40.74 44.32 -42.11
N LEU A 20 -40.47 44.06 -43.39
CA LEU A 20 -39.32 43.26 -43.81
C LEU A 20 -37.98 43.97 -43.51
N VAL A 21 -37.91 45.29 -43.71
CA VAL A 21 -36.72 46.11 -43.39
C VAL A 21 -36.50 46.22 -41.88
N VAL A 22 -37.56 46.27 -41.07
CA VAL A 22 -37.44 46.25 -39.60
C VAL A 22 -37.02 44.86 -39.07
N ILE A 23 -37.43 43.78 -39.74
CA ILE A 23 -37.01 42.40 -39.41
C ILE A 23 -35.56 42.13 -39.83
N THR A 24 -35.07 42.70 -40.93
CA THR A 24 -33.64 42.58 -41.32
C THR A 24 -32.73 43.56 -40.60
N ALA A 25 -33.29 44.59 -39.95
CA ALA A 25 -32.59 45.49 -39.04
C ALA A 25 -32.53 44.96 -37.59
N SER A 26 -32.81 43.68 -37.35
CA SER A 26 -32.44 43.03 -36.09
C SER A 26 -30.91 43.02 -36.02
N GLY A 27 -30.34 43.97 -35.29
CA GLY A 27 -28.90 44.11 -35.13
C GLY A 27 -28.27 42.76 -34.80
N CYS A 28 -27.19 42.41 -35.51
CA CYS A 28 -26.32 41.30 -35.13
C CYS A 28 -25.88 41.56 -33.69
N ALA A 29 -26.51 40.90 -32.72
CA ALA A 29 -26.03 40.92 -31.37
C ALA A 29 -24.63 40.29 -31.40
N ALA A 30 -23.60 41.09 -31.11
CA ALA A 30 -22.21 40.62 -31.09
C ALA A 30 -21.99 39.47 -30.10
N VAL A 31 -22.92 39.28 -29.15
CA VAL A 31 -22.92 38.21 -28.16
C VAL A 31 -24.28 37.52 -28.17
N THR A 32 -24.28 36.20 -28.36
CA THR A 32 -25.49 35.37 -28.23
C THR A 32 -25.32 34.40 -27.05
N LEU A 33 -26.36 34.26 -26.23
CA LEU A 33 -26.35 33.36 -25.08
C LEU A 33 -26.96 32.01 -25.48
N LYS A 34 -26.24 30.92 -25.24
CA LYS A 34 -26.78 29.55 -25.36
C LYS A 34 -26.62 28.82 -24.02
N PRO A 35 -27.69 28.22 -23.46
CA PRO A 35 -27.57 27.43 -22.25
C PRO A 35 -26.68 26.20 -22.49
N VAL A 36 -25.72 25.96 -21.60
CA VAL A 36 -24.79 24.83 -21.65
C VAL A 36 -25.22 23.77 -20.64
N LYS A 37 -25.17 22.49 -21.04
CA LYS A 37 -25.48 21.36 -20.14
C LYS A 37 -24.40 21.25 -19.05
N PRO A 38 -24.75 20.83 -17.81
CA PRO A 38 -23.78 20.75 -16.70
C PRO A 38 -22.50 19.95 -17.01
N ARG A 39 -22.60 18.82 -17.71
CA ARG A 39 -21.44 18.02 -18.14
C ARG A 39 -20.51 18.81 -19.07
N ALA A 40 -21.07 19.48 -20.07
CA ALA A 40 -20.28 20.29 -21.01
C ALA A 40 -19.65 21.50 -20.31
N TYR A 41 -20.34 22.10 -19.33
CA TYR A 41 -19.77 23.17 -18.51
C TYR A 41 -18.57 22.69 -17.67
N LEU A 42 -18.67 21.49 -17.07
CA LEU A 42 -17.55 20.91 -16.32
C LEU A 42 -16.39 20.50 -17.21
N GLU A 43 -16.66 19.91 -18.39
CA GLU A 43 -15.64 19.61 -19.41
C GLU A 43 -14.95 20.88 -19.92
N MET A 44 -15.67 21.98 -20.13
CA MET A 44 -15.08 23.28 -20.48
C MET A 44 -14.16 23.84 -19.38
N ARG A 45 -14.59 23.72 -18.11
CA ARG A 45 -13.85 24.25 -16.97
C ARG A 45 -12.63 23.40 -16.58
N ARG A 46 -12.74 22.07 -16.67
CA ARG A 46 -11.75 21.12 -16.15
C ARG A 46 -11.07 20.27 -17.21
N GLY A 47 -11.56 20.26 -18.43
CA GLY A 47 -10.97 19.53 -19.54
C GLY A 47 -9.64 20.13 -19.98
N ASP A 48 -8.71 19.25 -20.34
CA ASP A 48 -7.36 19.58 -20.75
C ASP A 48 -6.73 18.47 -21.60
N ALA A 49 -5.45 18.62 -21.92
CA ALA A 49 -4.70 17.66 -22.73
C ALA A 49 -4.63 16.25 -22.13
N LEU A 50 -4.60 16.09 -20.79
CA LEU A 50 -4.57 14.77 -20.13
C LEU A 50 -5.94 14.08 -20.19
N THR A 51 -7.01 14.83 -19.98
CA THR A 51 -8.36 14.30 -19.82
C THR A 51 -9.11 14.14 -21.14
N THR A 52 -8.90 15.07 -22.08
CA THR A 52 -9.65 15.13 -23.36
C THR A 52 -8.79 14.81 -24.58
N GLY A 53 -7.46 14.76 -24.44
CA GLY A 53 -6.53 14.71 -25.58
C GLY A 53 -6.51 15.98 -26.42
N GLN A 54 -7.09 17.08 -25.91
CA GLN A 54 -7.17 18.37 -26.57
C GLN A 54 -6.74 19.51 -25.64
N LEU A 55 -6.32 20.65 -26.19
CA LEU A 55 -6.03 21.83 -25.37
C LEU A 55 -7.32 22.29 -24.69
N GLY A 56 -7.25 22.59 -23.39
CA GLY A 56 -8.33 23.16 -22.61
C GLY A 56 -8.70 24.57 -23.07
N ASP A 57 -9.85 25.04 -22.60
CA ASP A 57 -10.41 26.34 -23.02
C ASP A 57 -9.50 27.51 -22.64
N SER A 58 -8.90 27.49 -21.44
CA SER A 58 -7.99 28.55 -20.98
C SER A 58 -6.74 28.67 -21.87
N THR A 59 -6.14 27.55 -22.28
CA THR A 59 -5.01 27.57 -23.22
C THR A 59 -5.46 28.02 -24.61
N THR A 60 -6.63 27.57 -25.06
CA THR A 60 -7.20 27.98 -26.34
C THR A 60 -7.49 29.49 -26.38
N GLU A 61 -7.96 30.07 -25.28
CA GLU A 61 -8.16 31.51 -25.14
C GLU A 61 -6.82 32.26 -25.22
N SER A 62 -5.79 31.81 -24.49
CA SER A 62 -4.44 32.39 -24.56
C SER A 62 -3.88 32.37 -26.00
N LEU A 63 -4.08 31.27 -26.73
CA LEU A 63 -3.68 31.19 -28.14
C LEU A 63 -4.44 32.19 -29.02
N ARG A 64 -5.77 32.32 -28.83
CA ARG A 64 -6.60 33.27 -29.59
C ARG A 64 -6.20 34.73 -29.33
N LEU A 65 -5.88 35.09 -28.09
CA LEU A 65 -5.41 36.44 -27.73
C LEU A 65 -4.12 36.81 -28.48
N LEU A 66 -3.28 35.83 -28.78
CA LEU A 66 -2.04 36.00 -29.54
C LEU A 66 -2.22 35.81 -31.05
N GLY A 67 -3.45 35.60 -31.54
CA GLY A 67 -3.71 35.30 -32.95
C GLY A 67 -3.10 33.97 -33.42
N LEU A 68 -2.81 33.06 -32.48
CA LEU A 68 -2.24 31.74 -32.77
C LEU A 68 -3.35 30.72 -33.01
N ASP A 69 -3.14 29.88 -34.02
CA ASP A 69 -4.00 28.73 -34.30
C ASP A 69 -3.45 27.45 -33.66
N ARG A 70 -4.37 26.59 -33.19
CA ARG A 70 -4.02 25.32 -32.53
C ARG A 70 -3.25 24.39 -33.45
N ALA A 71 -3.66 24.20 -34.70
CA ALA A 71 -2.98 23.30 -35.62
C ALA A 71 -1.57 23.81 -35.93
N ARG A 72 -1.43 25.12 -36.14
CA ARG A 72 -0.12 25.76 -36.31
C ARG A 72 0.78 25.60 -35.08
N CYS A 73 0.25 25.76 -33.88
CA CYS A 73 1.00 25.53 -32.63
C CYS A 73 1.48 24.08 -32.49
N MET A 74 0.70 23.10 -32.95
CA MET A 74 1.13 21.70 -32.94
C MET A 74 2.22 21.40 -33.99
N HIS A 75 2.25 22.10 -35.12
CA HIS A 75 3.29 21.95 -36.15
C HIS A 75 4.58 22.73 -35.83
N ALA A 76 4.45 23.94 -35.30
CA ALA A 76 5.56 24.87 -35.03
C ALA A 76 5.68 25.14 -33.52
N ARG A 77 5.86 24.07 -32.73
CA ARG A 77 5.84 24.11 -31.26
C ARG A 77 6.73 25.22 -30.69
N ASN A 78 8.01 25.27 -31.08
CA ASN A 78 8.96 26.22 -30.48
C ASN A 78 8.56 27.68 -30.74
N GLN A 79 8.03 28.01 -31.93
CA GLN A 79 7.52 29.36 -32.23
C GLN A 79 6.28 29.69 -31.39
N CYS A 80 5.39 28.71 -31.19
CA CYS A 80 4.21 28.88 -30.35
C CYS A 80 4.59 29.13 -28.88
N ILE A 81 5.53 28.36 -28.34
CA ILE A 81 6.02 28.54 -26.97
C ILE A 81 6.72 29.90 -26.81
N GLN A 82 7.55 30.31 -27.77
CA GLN A 82 8.18 31.65 -27.75
C GLN A 82 7.14 32.78 -27.72
N ALA A 83 6.06 32.67 -28.48
CA ALA A 83 4.98 33.66 -28.46
C ALA A 83 4.20 33.67 -27.13
N LEU A 84 3.93 32.49 -26.56
CA LEU A 84 3.25 32.36 -25.26
C LEU A 84 4.07 32.93 -24.09
N LEU A 85 5.39 32.85 -24.18
CA LEU A 85 6.32 33.32 -23.15
C LEU A 85 6.91 34.71 -23.44
N HIS A 86 6.46 35.38 -24.51
CA HIS A 86 6.93 36.72 -24.84
C HIS A 86 6.47 37.74 -23.79
N GLU A 87 7.40 38.56 -23.30
CA GLU A 87 7.10 39.58 -22.31
C GLU A 87 6.02 40.56 -22.80
N GLY A 88 5.06 40.87 -21.93
CA GLY A 88 3.95 41.78 -22.24
C GLY A 88 2.84 41.21 -23.13
N ALA A 89 3.01 40.00 -23.70
CA ALA A 89 1.99 39.39 -24.55
C ALA A 89 0.83 38.79 -23.72
N LEU A 90 1.14 38.14 -22.61
CA LEU A 90 0.20 37.59 -21.63
C LEU A 90 0.75 37.81 -20.21
N THR A 91 -0.10 37.68 -19.20
CA THR A 91 0.37 37.52 -17.80
C THR A 91 1.25 36.28 -17.70
N SER A 92 2.27 36.30 -16.84
CA SER A 92 3.22 35.19 -16.64
C SER A 92 2.52 33.85 -16.42
N GLU A 93 1.49 33.82 -15.57
CA GLU A 93 0.70 32.61 -15.26
C GLU A 93 -0.04 32.02 -16.48
N ARG A 94 -0.67 32.86 -17.30
CA ARG A 94 -1.37 32.43 -18.53
C ARG A 94 -0.39 31.88 -19.54
N GLY A 95 0.73 32.58 -19.76
CA GLY A 95 1.79 32.15 -20.68
C GLY A 95 2.39 30.81 -20.28
N LEU A 96 2.82 30.67 -19.02
CA LEU A 96 3.47 29.45 -18.51
C LEU A 96 2.53 28.24 -18.49
N SER A 97 1.29 28.41 -18.03
CA SER A 97 0.35 27.30 -17.99
C SER A 97 -0.06 26.83 -19.40
N ALA A 98 -0.23 27.76 -20.35
CA ALA A 98 -0.48 27.42 -21.75
C ALA A 98 0.73 26.73 -22.40
N ALA A 99 1.95 27.22 -22.12
CA ALA A 99 3.18 26.60 -22.61
C ALA A 99 3.36 25.17 -22.08
N ALA A 100 3.06 24.93 -20.80
CA ALA A 100 3.05 23.60 -20.21
C ALA A 100 2.05 22.67 -20.93
N GLU A 101 0.81 23.10 -21.13
CA GLU A 101 -0.23 22.28 -21.76
C GLU A 101 0.03 22.00 -23.26
N VAL A 102 0.54 22.98 -24.01
CA VAL A 102 0.93 22.79 -25.41
C VAL A 102 2.08 21.79 -25.53
N SER A 103 3.08 21.91 -24.65
CA SER A 103 4.23 20.99 -24.60
C SER A 103 3.78 19.58 -24.24
N LEU A 104 2.88 19.45 -23.25
CA LEU A 104 2.25 18.21 -22.84
C LEU A 104 1.53 17.52 -24.01
N LEU A 105 0.65 18.24 -24.71
CA LEU A 105 -0.12 17.66 -25.82
C LEU A 105 0.81 17.19 -26.95
N HIS A 106 1.92 17.89 -27.18
CA HIS A 106 2.93 17.47 -28.14
C HIS A 106 3.61 16.17 -27.70
N ALA A 107 4.03 16.07 -26.44
CA ALA A 107 4.69 14.88 -25.91
C ALA A 107 3.75 13.65 -25.90
N LEU A 108 2.46 13.85 -25.58
CA LEU A 108 1.42 12.81 -25.66
C LEU A 108 1.30 12.23 -27.08
N LYS A 109 1.20 13.09 -28.10
CA LYS A 109 1.07 12.65 -29.50
C LYS A 109 2.29 11.88 -30.00
N GLN A 110 3.49 12.24 -29.54
CA GLN A 110 4.72 11.52 -29.87
C GLN A 110 4.80 10.16 -29.18
N THR A 111 4.18 10.02 -28.01
CA THR A 111 4.19 8.77 -27.23
C THR A 111 3.22 7.73 -27.79
N SER A 112 2.06 8.15 -28.31
CA SER A 112 1.01 7.25 -28.86
C SER A 112 1.37 6.46 -30.12
N GLY A 113 2.57 6.65 -30.69
CA GLY A 113 3.01 6.00 -31.93
C GLY A 113 4.15 4.97 -31.78
N ALA A 114 4.68 4.74 -30.58
CA ALA A 114 5.88 3.93 -30.36
C ALA A 114 5.63 2.71 -29.46
N SER A 115 6.08 1.53 -29.90
CA SER A 115 6.14 0.29 -29.10
C SER A 115 7.51 0.05 -28.45
N ASP A 116 8.47 0.95 -28.65
CA ASP A 116 9.86 0.84 -28.20
C ASP A 116 10.23 1.85 -27.10
N ALA A 117 11.47 1.73 -26.60
CA ALA A 117 12.09 2.66 -25.65
C ALA A 117 11.88 4.13 -26.04
N MET A 118 11.64 4.98 -25.04
CA MET A 118 11.34 6.40 -25.25
C MET A 118 12.48 7.13 -25.97
N SER A 119 12.17 7.75 -27.12
CA SER A 119 13.14 8.51 -27.92
C SER A 119 13.61 9.79 -27.20
N ASP A 120 14.79 10.30 -27.59
CA ASP A 120 15.36 11.55 -27.05
C ASP A 120 14.42 12.75 -27.23
N THR A 121 13.75 12.82 -28.38
CA THR A 121 12.79 13.88 -28.69
C THR A 121 11.58 13.83 -27.78
N THR A 122 11.03 12.63 -27.53
CA THR A 122 9.88 12.44 -26.65
C THR A 122 10.25 12.77 -25.20
N LEU A 123 11.39 12.26 -24.71
CA LEU A 123 11.86 12.53 -23.35
C LEU A 123 12.16 14.03 -23.13
N SER A 124 12.76 14.70 -24.12
CA SER A 124 12.96 16.15 -24.09
C SER A 124 11.63 16.92 -24.04
N GLY A 125 10.60 16.46 -24.74
CA GLY A 125 9.26 17.04 -24.69
C GLY A 125 8.62 16.94 -23.28
N TRP A 126 8.82 15.83 -22.59
CA TRP A 126 8.38 15.67 -21.20
C TRP A 126 9.16 16.60 -20.26
N LEU A 127 10.48 16.71 -20.41
CA LEU A 127 11.33 17.62 -19.62
C LEU A 127 10.89 19.08 -19.76
N GLU A 128 10.61 19.52 -20.99
CA GLU A 128 10.06 20.86 -21.27
C GLU A 128 8.69 21.08 -20.61
N THR A 129 7.80 20.09 -20.70
CA THR A 129 6.48 20.14 -20.05
C THR A 129 6.61 20.33 -18.53
N ALA A 130 7.48 19.54 -17.90
CA ALA A 130 7.76 19.64 -16.47
C ALA A 130 8.38 21.00 -16.11
N ARG A 131 9.27 21.54 -16.93
CA ARG A 131 9.94 22.83 -16.69
C ARG A 131 8.96 24.00 -16.70
N TYR A 132 8.07 24.08 -17.70
CA TYR A 132 7.05 25.14 -17.77
C TYR A 132 6.03 25.03 -16.63
N ALA A 133 5.62 23.81 -16.28
CA ALA A 133 4.72 23.59 -15.16
C ALA A 133 5.37 23.96 -13.82
N TYR A 134 6.64 23.58 -13.60
CA TYR A 134 7.43 23.96 -12.43
C TYR A 134 7.57 25.48 -12.29
N ALA A 135 7.88 26.18 -13.39
CA ALA A 135 7.95 27.63 -13.43
C ALA A 135 6.60 28.28 -13.07
N TYR A 136 5.48 27.78 -13.61
CA TYR A 136 4.14 28.26 -13.24
C TYR A 136 3.82 28.06 -11.76
N LEU A 137 4.23 26.93 -11.18
CA LEU A 137 3.88 26.58 -9.80
C LEU A 137 4.66 27.40 -8.77
N PHE A 138 5.93 27.73 -9.04
CA PHE A 138 6.82 28.31 -8.03
C PHE A 138 7.43 29.67 -8.37
N PHE A 139 7.40 30.08 -9.65
CA PHE A 139 8.07 31.30 -10.12
C PHE A 139 7.12 32.29 -10.80
N SER A 140 5.81 32.09 -10.67
CA SER A 140 4.81 33.09 -11.07
C SER A 140 4.63 34.15 -9.99
N GLU A 141 3.93 35.23 -10.34
CA GLU A 141 3.69 36.39 -9.46
C GLU A 141 2.99 36.01 -8.14
N ARG A 142 2.06 35.04 -8.19
CA ARG A 142 1.32 34.60 -7.01
C ARG A 142 1.86 33.28 -6.48
N ALA A 143 2.13 33.27 -5.18
CA ALA A 143 2.50 32.06 -4.46
C ALA A 143 1.46 30.94 -4.65
N PRO A 144 1.89 29.66 -4.67
CA PRO A 144 0.98 28.53 -4.92
C PRO A 144 -0.15 28.39 -3.89
N ASP A 145 0.01 28.86 -2.65
CA ASP A 145 -1.04 28.86 -1.63
C ASP A 145 -2.22 29.78 -2.00
N LYS A 146 -1.94 30.91 -2.67
CA LYS A 146 -2.97 31.86 -3.14
C LYS A 146 -3.83 31.32 -4.28
N ARG A 147 -3.39 30.23 -4.90
CA ARG A 147 -4.02 29.61 -6.08
C ARG A 147 -4.46 28.16 -5.81
N ALA A 148 -4.38 27.71 -4.55
CA ALA A 148 -4.64 26.31 -4.16
C ALA A 148 -6.04 25.77 -4.53
N PHE A 149 -7.04 26.64 -4.66
CA PHE A 149 -8.41 26.27 -5.03
C PHE A 149 -8.75 26.51 -6.52
N GLU A 150 -7.79 26.99 -7.31
CA GLU A 150 -8.01 27.22 -8.75
C GLU A 150 -7.88 25.90 -9.51
N ASP A 151 -8.89 25.54 -10.32
CA ASP A 151 -8.86 24.32 -11.16
C ASP A 151 -7.59 24.32 -12.06
N ARG A 152 -7.14 25.50 -12.50
CA ARG A 152 -5.93 25.65 -13.32
C ARG A 152 -4.65 25.26 -12.60
N GLN A 153 -4.53 25.52 -11.30
CA GLN A 153 -3.37 25.07 -10.53
C GLN A 153 -3.34 23.54 -10.43
N THR A 154 -4.49 22.92 -10.18
CA THR A 154 -4.62 21.45 -10.15
C THR A 154 -4.19 20.85 -11.49
N GLN A 155 -4.69 21.40 -12.61
CA GLN A 155 -4.30 20.96 -13.96
C GLN A 155 -2.79 21.04 -14.19
N VAL A 156 -2.16 22.19 -13.90
CA VAL A 156 -0.71 22.36 -14.15
C VAL A 156 0.13 21.47 -13.23
N ARG A 157 -0.29 21.25 -11.98
CA ARG A 157 0.32 20.26 -11.10
C ARG A 157 0.22 18.85 -11.69
N ASP A 158 -0.93 18.48 -12.24
CA ASP A 158 -1.13 17.16 -12.85
C ASP A 158 -0.27 17.01 -14.13
N TYR A 159 -0.07 18.09 -14.91
CA TYR A 159 0.87 18.09 -16.04
C TYR A 159 2.30 17.82 -15.57
N TYR A 160 2.73 18.49 -14.50
CA TYR A 160 4.05 18.29 -13.91
C TYR A 160 4.22 16.85 -13.40
N ASN A 161 3.27 16.35 -12.61
CA ASN A 161 3.34 15.02 -12.01
C ASN A 161 3.36 13.94 -13.11
N TYR A 162 2.53 14.07 -14.14
CA TYR A 162 2.49 13.13 -15.25
C TYR A 162 3.74 13.19 -16.12
N ALA A 163 4.27 14.39 -16.42
CA ALA A 163 5.52 14.54 -17.14
C ALA A 163 6.69 13.91 -16.35
N THR A 164 6.74 14.16 -15.05
CA THR A 164 7.75 13.55 -14.14
C THR A 164 7.65 12.03 -14.15
N GLU A 165 6.45 11.46 -14.16
CA GLU A 165 6.24 10.02 -14.31
C GLU A 165 6.88 9.46 -15.60
N GLN A 166 6.59 10.09 -16.74
CA GLN A 166 7.14 9.66 -18.03
C GLN A 166 8.66 9.79 -18.07
N ILE A 167 9.21 10.87 -17.51
CA ILE A 167 10.65 11.10 -17.42
C ILE A 167 11.32 10.01 -16.58
N VAL A 168 10.81 9.75 -15.38
CA VAL A 168 11.36 8.74 -14.46
C VAL A 168 11.32 7.35 -15.10
N ALA A 169 10.19 6.96 -15.70
CA ALA A 169 10.06 5.67 -16.39
C ALA A 169 11.03 5.54 -17.57
N GLY A 170 11.15 6.60 -18.39
CA GLY A 170 12.06 6.62 -19.54
C GLY A 170 13.54 6.58 -19.15
N LEU A 171 13.94 7.36 -18.13
CA LEU A 171 15.30 7.37 -17.60
C LEU A 171 15.68 6.03 -16.97
N PHE A 172 14.78 5.41 -16.21
CA PHE A 172 15.03 4.10 -15.60
C PHE A 172 15.29 3.02 -16.66
N GLN A 173 14.49 2.99 -17.73
CA GLN A 173 14.69 2.05 -18.85
C GLN A 173 16.06 2.25 -19.52
N ARG A 174 16.44 3.51 -19.80
CA ARG A 174 17.75 3.84 -20.38
C ARG A 174 18.90 3.46 -19.47
N TYR A 175 18.79 3.75 -18.18
CA TYR A 175 19.80 3.42 -17.18
C TYR A 175 20.07 1.91 -17.14
N ARG A 176 19.02 1.08 -17.10
CA ARG A 176 19.13 -0.38 -17.12
C ARG A 176 19.79 -0.92 -18.40
N GLN A 177 19.62 -0.25 -19.53
CA GLN A 177 20.25 -0.64 -20.80
C GLN A 177 21.73 -0.26 -20.86
N LEU A 178 22.11 0.90 -20.31
CA LEU A 178 23.48 1.43 -20.37
C LEU A 178 24.38 0.91 -19.25
N THR A 179 23.81 0.54 -18.11
CA THR A 179 24.55 0.07 -16.92
C THR A 179 24.06 -1.32 -16.49
N PRO A 180 24.30 -2.37 -17.30
CA PRO A 180 23.82 -3.72 -16.99
C PRO A 180 24.49 -4.36 -15.77
N GLU A 181 25.71 -3.93 -15.41
CA GLU A 181 26.51 -4.52 -14.31
C GLU A 181 26.34 -3.81 -12.94
N GLY A 182 25.37 -2.91 -12.79
CA GLY A 182 24.96 -2.41 -11.46
C GLY A 182 25.84 -1.32 -10.84
N GLY A 183 26.51 -0.48 -11.65
CA GLY A 183 27.17 0.72 -11.14
C GLY A 183 26.18 1.71 -10.51
N THR A 184 26.64 2.49 -9.52
CA THR A 184 25.91 3.59 -8.89
C THR A 184 26.39 4.91 -9.49
N SER A 185 25.62 5.49 -10.42
CA SER A 185 25.89 6.83 -10.96
C SER A 185 24.89 7.84 -10.42
N THR A 186 25.38 8.96 -9.92
CA THR A 186 24.56 10.12 -9.58
C THR A 186 24.14 10.92 -10.81
N HIS A 187 24.71 10.67 -11.98
CA HIS A 187 24.31 11.29 -13.25
C HIS A 187 23.47 10.32 -14.09
N LEU A 188 22.26 10.74 -14.46
CA LEU A 188 21.30 9.94 -15.22
C LEU A 188 21.45 10.14 -16.74
N PRO A 189 21.18 9.11 -17.56
CA PRO A 189 21.34 9.16 -19.01
C PRO A 189 20.21 9.95 -19.70
N ALA A 190 20.33 11.27 -19.63
CA ALA A 190 19.41 12.22 -20.23
C ALA A 190 19.82 12.63 -21.67
N PRO A 191 18.86 13.01 -22.54
CA PRO A 191 19.15 13.51 -23.88
C PRO A 191 19.81 14.89 -23.80
N ALA A 192 20.80 15.16 -24.65
CA ALA A 192 21.40 16.49 -24.72
C ALA A 192 20.35 17.57 -25.07
N PRO A 193 20.42 18.79 -24.49
CA PRO A 193 21.46 19.31 -23.59
C PRO A 193 21.17 19.07 -22.10
N TRP A 194 20.22 18.19 -21.76
CA TRP A 194 19.78 17.98 -20.39
C TRP A 194 20.83 17.25 -19.55
N GLN A 195 21.02 17.73 -18.33
CA GLN A 195 21.88 17.14 -17.31
C GLN A 195 21.04 16.89 -16.07
N ILE A 196 20.89 15.61 -15.70
CA ILE A 196 20.03 15.19 -14.59
C ILE A 196 20.89 14.50 -13.54
N ASP A 197 20.94 15.10 -12.36
CA ASP A 197 21.56 14.52 -11.17
C ASP A 197 20.49 13.75 -10.37
N LEU A 198 20.86 12.64 -9.72
CA LEU A 198 20.00 11.85 -8.84
C LEU A 198 20.33 12.18 -7.38
N ASP A 199 19.30 12.52 -6.60
CA ASP A 199 19.37 12.68 -5.15
C ASP A 199 18.33 11.78 -4.47
N VAL A 200 18.81 10.74 -3.81
CA VAL A 200 17.97 9.82 -3.03
C VAL A 200 18.36 9.83 -1.56
N SER A 201 19.02 10.89 -1.09
CA SER A 201 19.47 11.01 0.30
C SER A 201 18.32 10.89 1.31
N ALA A 202 17.11 11.27 0.93
CA ALA A 202 15.90 11.10 1.74
C ALA A 202 15.38 9.64 1.82
N LEU A 203 15.85 8.75 0.95
CA LEU A 203 15.59 7.30 1.00
C LEU A 203 16.71 6.54 1.75
N GLY A 204 17.93 7.09 1.76
CA GLY A 204 19.10 6.51 2.39
C GLY A 204 20.37 6.70 1.54
N PRO A 205 21.52 6.20 2.01
CA PRO A 205 22.77 6.23 1.23
C PRO A 205 22.61 5.42 -0.06
N LEU A 206 22.95 6.01 -1.21
CA LEU A 206 22.75 5.39 -2.53
C LEU A 206 23.43 4.03 -2.65
N GLU A 207 24.60 3.85 -2.03
CA GLU A 207 25.37 2.60 -2.04
C GLU A 207 24.67 1.47 -1.28
N GLN A 208 23.73 1.80 -0.39
CA GLN A 208 22.96 0.85 0.42
C GLN A 208 21.58 0.55 -0.17
N ILE A 209 21.16 1.31 -1.19
CA ILE A 209 19.86 1.12 -1.84
C ILE A 209 20.03 0.10 -2.98
N PRO A 210 19.40 -1.09 -2.89
CA PRO A 210 19.47 -2.05 -3.98
C PRO A 210 18.87 -1.48 -5.27
N MET A 211 19.53 -1.73 -6.40
CA MET A 211 19.00 -1.31 -7.69
C MET A 211 17.64 -1.99 -7.96
N PRO A 212 16.55 -1.23 -8.20
CA PRO A 212 15.26 -1.84 -8.49
C PRO A 212 15.29 -2.68 -9.77
N GLU A 213 14.55 -3.78 -9.76
CA GLU A 213 14.23 -4.58 -10.95
C GLU A 213 13.22 -3.86 -11.85
N ALA A 214 12.31 -3.11 -11.23
CA ALA A 214 11.32 -2.30 -11.91
C ALA A 214 10.99 -1.05 -11.09
N LEU A 215 10.58 0.02 -11.78
CA LEU A 215 10.01 1.21 -11.17
C LEU A 215 8.67 1.49 -11.85
N ILE A 216 7.58 1.27 -11.12
CA ILE A 216 6.22 1.20 -11.69
C ILE A 216 5.41 2.41 -11.23
N PRO A 217 4.83 3.20 -12.15
CA PRO A 217 3.91 4.27 -11.78
C PRO A 217 2.67 3.77 -11.06
N ALA A 218 2.34 4.39 -9.93
CA ALA A 218 1.14 4.04 -9.17
C ALA A 218 -0.16 4.45 -9.89
N SER A 219 -0.09 5.42 -10.81
CA SER A 219 -1.21 5.87 -11.66
C SER A 219 -1.72 4.77 -12.62
N LYS A 220 -0.84 3.85 -13.02
CA LYS A 220 -1.15 2.73 -13.93
C LYS A 220 -1.72 1.52 -13.21
N MET A 221 -1.88 1.59 -11.88
CA MET A 221 -2.32 0.46 -11.07
C MET A 221 -3.82 0.51 -10.82
N GLN A 222 -4.47 -0.62 -11.07
CA GLN A 222 -5.84 -0.89 -10.64
C GLN A 222 -5.82 -2.19 -9.84
N PHE A 223 -6.27 -2.12 -8.60
CA PHE A 223 -6.25 -3.28 -7.70
C PHE A 223 -7.62 -3.94 -7.65
N LYS A 224 -7.65 -5.26 -7.84
CA LYS A 224 -8.80 -6.11 -7.58
C LYS A 224 -8.57 -6.83 -6.25
N GLY A 225 -9.47 -6.68 -5.29
CA GLY A 225 -9.39 -7.36 -3.97
C GLY A 225 -9.00 -6.46 -2.79
N LEU A 226 -8.49 -5.24 -3.06
CA LEU A 226 -8.37 -4.17 -2.06
C LEU A 226 -9.67 -3.35 -2.05
N ARG A 227 -10.19 -3.06 -0.86
CA ARG A 227 -11.42 -2.24 -0.71
C ARG A 227 -11.22 -0.76 -1.01
N SER A 228 -10.05 -0.25 -0.68
CA SER A 228 -9.75 1.19 -0.66
C SER A 228 -8.37 1.43 -1.24
N VAL A 229 -8.19 2.55 -1.94
CA VAL A 229 -6.87 3.02 -2.38
C VAL A 229 -6.59 4.33 -1.65
N TYR A 230 -5.52 4.34 -0.84
CA TYR A 230 -5.16 5.48 -0.01
C TYR A 230 -4.08 6.31 -0.67
N ARG A 231 -4.41 7.57 -0.95
CA ARG A 231 -3.52 8.55 -1.57
C ARG A 231 -3.56 9.89 -0.83
N ARG A 232 -2.49 10.65 -0.97
CA ARG A 232 -2.41 12.06 -0.60
C ARG A 232 -2.12 12.86 -1.86
N ASP A 233 -3.02 13.77 -2.20
CA ASP A 233 -2.78 14.71 -3.29
C ASP A 233 -1.58 15.61 -2.96
N GLY A 234 -0.72 15.84 -3.95
CA GLY A 234 0.46 16.67 -3.74
C GLY A 234 1.35 16.77 -4.97
N PHE A 235 2.55 17.27 -4.73
CA PHE A 235 3.57 17.51 -5.75
C PHE A 235 4.51 16.31 -5.90
N GLY A 236 4.84 15.95 -7.14
CA GLY A 236 5.66 14.77 -7.46
C GLY A 236 4.84 13.60 -8.00
N THR A 237 5.52 12.64 -8.60
CA THR A 237 4.91 11.42 -9.12
C THR A 237 5.04 10.26 -8.14
N GLU A 238 3.97 9.47 -8.04
CA GLU A 238 3.86 8.31 -7.15
C GLU A 238 4.35 7.06 -7.87
N MET A 239 5.40 6.43 -7.35
CA MET A 239 6.05 5.26 -7.93
C MET A 239 6.14 4.12 -6.91
N VAL A 240 6.30 2.90 -7.42
CA VAL A 240 6.67 1.72 -6.64
C VAL A 240 7.98 1.18 -7.18
N ALA A 241 9.02 1.15 -6.36
CA ALA A 241 10.22 0.40 -6.71
C ALA A 241 9.99 -1.07 -6.39
N VAL A 242 10.37 -1.97 -7.30
CA VAL A 242 10.42 -3.41 -7.04
C VAL A 242 11.89 -3.75 -6.82
N LEU A 243 12.24 -4.03 -5.58
CA LEU A 243 13.59 -4.40 -5.19
C LEU A 243 13.79 -5.92 -5.40
N PRO A 244 15.02 -6.36 -5.70
CA PRO A 244 15.32 -7.78 -5.80
C PRO A 244 15.10 -8.48 -4.46
N ASP A 245 14.65 -9.74 -4.53
CA ASP A 245 14.55 -10.57 -3.34
C ASP A 245 15.93 -10.80 -2.72
N GLN A 246 16.11 -10.37 -1.48
CA GLN A 246 17.30 -10.71 -0.71
C GLN A 246 17.33 -12.23 -0.47
N GLU A 247 18.44 -12.89 -0.84
CA GLU A 247 18.62 -14.30 -0.53
C GLU A 247 18.61 -14.50 0.99
N HIS A 248 17.70 -15.35 1.45
CA HIS A 248 17.49 -15.56 2.88
C HIS A 248 18.64 -16.42 3.39
N GLN A 249 19.54 -15.84 4.17
CA GLN A 249 20.59 -16.60 4.82
C GLN A 249 19.95 -17.49 5.87
N ALA A 250 19.96 -18.80 5.61
CA ALA A 250 19.55 -19.78 6.60
C ALA A 250 20.39 -19.55 7.88
N PRO A 251 19.75 -19.45 9.07
CA PRO A 251 20.52 -19.36 10.30
C PRO A 251 21.53 -20.51 10.37
N ALA A 252 22.74 -20.21 10.84
CA ALA A 252 23.78 -21.21 11.06
C ALA A 252 23.19 -22.41 11.81
N ALA A 253 23.55 -23.62 11.39
CA ALA A 253 23.10 -24.85 12.04
C ALA A 253 23.37 -24.76 13.55
N SER A 254 22.30 -24.83 14.34
CA SER A 254 22.38 -24.84 15.80
C SER A 254 21.70 -26.10 16.32
N ASP A 255 22.21 -26.65 17.42
CA ASP A 255 21.63 -27.83 18.08
C ASP A 255 20.26 -27.57 18.76
N ASN A 256 19.74 -26.35 18.61
CA ASN A 256 18.43 -25.97 19.14
C ASN A 256 17.31 -26.72 18.40
N VAL A 257 16.42 -27.29 19.19
CA VAL A 257 15.20 -27.98 18.71
C VAL A 257 14.28 -27.03 17.93
N VAL A 258 14.28 -25.74 18.29
CA VAL A 258 13.46 -24.71 17.67
C VAL A 258 14.33 -23.65 17.02
N MET A 259 14.24 -23.56 15.70
CA MET A 259 14.98 -22.56 14.94
C MET A 259 14.15 -21.28 14.79
N PRO A 260 14.72 -20.10 15.10
CA PRO A 260 14.08 -18.85 14.73
C PRO A 260 13.99 -18.75 13.20
N GLY A 261 13.02 -17.98 12.77
CA GLY A 261 12.89 -17.52 11.40
C GLY A 261 13.86 -16.40 11.02
N ASP A 262 13.63 -15.87 9.84
CA ASP A 262 14.19 -14.63 9.34
C ASP A 262 13.16 -13.48 9.43
N PHE A 263 13.64 -12.26 9.17
CA PHE A 263 12.79 -11.09 9.02
C PHE A 263 13.28 -10.28 7.83
N SER A 264 12.35 -9.61 7.14
CA SER A 264 12.65 -8.74 6.00
C SER A 264 11.62 -7.63 5.88
N GLU A 265 12.03 -6.55 5.21
CA GLU A 265 11.08 -5.54 4.75
C GLU A 265 10.34 -6.03 3.50
N MET A 266 9.21 -5.41 3.19
CA MET A 266 8.52 -5.60 1.93
C MET A 266 9.37 -5.02 0.79
N HIS A 267 9.69 -5.82 -0.21
CA HIS A 267 10.58 -5.44 -1.32
C HIS A 267 9.92 -4.54 -2.38
N THR A 268 8.84 -3.84 -2.05
CA THR A 268 8.13 -2.97 -2.98
C THR A 268 7.77 -1.62 -2.34
N PRO A 269 8.77 -0.83 -1.89
CA PRO A 269 8.50 0.45 -1.24
C PRO A 269 7.84 1.45 -2.19
N ASN A 270 7.00 2.30 -1.61
CA ASN A 270 6.45 3.46 -2.31
C ASN A 270 7.50 4.56 -2.37
N ILE A 271 7.58 5.28 -3.48
CA ILE A 271 8.51 6.39 -3.68
C ILE A 271 7.74 7.56 -4.30
N THR A 272 7.97 8.76 -3.79
CA THR A 272 7.57 10.00 -4.46
C THR A 272 8.79 10.57 -5.17
N ALA A 273 8.70 10.68 -6.50
CA ALA A 273 9.77 11.22 -7.32
C ALA A 273 9.46 12.66 -7.77
N VAL A 274 10.45 13.55 -7.68
CA VAL A 274 10.29 14.99 -7.94
C VAL A 274 11.46 15.52 -8.77
N LEU A 275 11.20 16.41 -9.73
CA LEU A 275 12.20 17.11 -10.53
C LEU A 275 12.39 18.56 -10.05
N ARG A 276 13.60 18.91 -9.64
CA ARG A 276 13.99 20.29 -9.32
C ARG A 276 14.82 20.87 -10.45
N PHE A 277 14.31 21.90 -11.12
CA PHE A 277 15.05 22.66 -12.11
C PHE A 277 15.97 23.68 -11.41
N LYS A 278 17.26 23.74 -11.79
CA LYS A 278 18.23 24.66 -11.18
C LYS A 278 17.97 26.12 -11.65
N GLY A 279 17.90 27.05 -10.72
CA GLY A 279 17.71 28.48 -10.96
C GLY A 279 16.89 29.13 -9.83
N ASP A 280 17.20 30.39 -9.51
CA ASP A 280 16.55 31.17 -8.43
C ASP A 280 15.58 32.22 -8.97
N SER A 281 15.53 32.39 -10.31
CA SER A 281 14.60 33.30 -10.99
C SER A 281 13.83 32.59 -12.10
N LEU A 282 12.67 33.17 -12.50
CA LEU A 282 11.89 32.66 -13.64
C LEU A 282 12.74 32.55 -14.90
N ALA A 283 13.58 33.55 -15.19
CA ALA A 283 14.45 33.54 -16.36
C ALA A 283 15.51 32.42 -16.32
N GLU A 284 16.07 32.11 -15.14
CA GLU A 284 17.04 31.03 -14.99
C GLU A 284 16.40 29.64 -15.15
N VAL A 285 15.21 29.42 -14.57
CA VAL A 285 14.43 28.19 -14.77
C VAL A 285 13.97 28.07 -16.24
N LEU A 286 13.62 29.21 -16.84
CA LEU A 286 13.56 29.56 -18.27
C LEU A 286 14.72 29.03 -19.12
N ALA A 287 15.92 29.31 -18.62
CA ALA A 287 17.25 29.06 -19.15
C ALA A 287 17.72 27.60 -19.15
N THR A 288 17.40 26.91 -18.06
CA THR A 288 18.21 25.79 -17.58
C THR A 288 17.93 24.48 -18.34
N SER A 289 19.00 23.71 -18.55
CA SER A 289 18.95 22.30 -18.90
C SER A 289 19.47 21.40 -17.77
N ARG A 290 19.71 21.96 -16.58
CA ARG A 290 20.21 21.23 -15.40
C ARG A 290 19.10 21.05 -14.37
N LEU A 291 18.91 19.82 -13.92
CA LEU A 291 17.90 19.47 -12.92
C LEU A 291 18.36 18.32 -12.03
N ILE A 292 17.67 18.17 -10.90
CA ILE A 292 17.87 17.10 -9.92
C ILE A 292 16.58 16.27 -9.87
N LEU A 293 16.71 14.95 -10.00
CA LEU A 293 15.65 14.00 -9.68
C LEU A 293 15.80 13.59 -8.21
N GLU A 294 14.84 13.97 -7.40
CA GLU A 294 14.77 13.66 -5.97
C GLU A 294 13.82 12.48 -5.71
N GLY A 295 14.19 11.56 -4.82
CA GLY A 295 13.33 10.47 -4.35
C GLY A 295 13.02 10.57 -2.86
N TYR A 296 11.75 10.38 -2.48
CA TYR A 296 11.27 10.47 -1.11
C TYR A 296 10.44 9.24 -0.70
N ASP A 297 10.58 8.80 0.55
CA ASP A 297 9.66 7.81 1.14
C ASP A 297 8.42 8.57 1.67
N PRO A 298 7.22 8.33 1.11
CA PRO A 298 6.00 9.01 1.53
C PRO A 298 5.57 8.71 2.99
N LEU A 299 6.14 7.69 3.62
CA LEU A 299 5.93 7.35 5.04
C LEU A 299 6.78 8.20 5.98
N GLN A 300 7.89 8.75 5.49
CA GLN A 300 8.84 9.57 6.26
C GLN A 300 8.77 11.04 5.88
N SER A 301 8.48 11.35 4.62
CA SER A 301 8.42 12.71 4.08
C SER A 301 7.00 13.05 3.60
N ASP A 302 6.38 14.02 4.26
CA ASP A 302 5.06 14.52 3.84
C ASP A 302 5.11 15.76 2.94
N SER A 303 6.24 16.45 2.94
CA SER A 303 6.43 17.72 2.28
C SER A 303 7.91 17.99 1.99
N ALA A 304 8.17 18.86 1.02
CA ALA A 304 9.52 19.31 0.66
C ALA A 304 9.50 20.79 0.21
N ARG A 305 10.68 21.43 0.17
CA ARG A 305 10.81 22.85 -0.16
C ARG A 305 11.08 23.09 -1.65
N PHE A 306 10.29 23.95 -2.29
CA PHE A 306 10.46 24.36 -3.70
C PHE A 306 10.16 25.85 -3.86
N GLY A 307 11.06 26.59 -4.54
CA GLY A 307 10.90 28.04 -4.75
C GLY A 307 10.68 28.85 -3.46
N GLY A 308 11.23 28.40 -2.33
CA GLY A 308 10.99 29.00 -1.01
C GLY A 308 9.73 28.55 -0.28
N TYR A 309 8.86 27.75 -0.90
CA TYR A 309 7.60 27.27 -0.33
C TYR A 309 7.72 25.85 0.21
N GLN A 310 7.04 25.55 1.32
CA GLN A 310 6.81 24.18 1.80
C GLN A 310 5.62 23.59 1.03
N VAL A 311 5.84 22.48 0.32
CA VAL A 311 4.84 21.89 -0.59
C VAL A 311 4.55 20.46 -0.15
N PRO A 312 3.27 20.05 0.00
CA PRO A 312 2.92 18.67 0.30
C PRO A 312 3.31 17.76 -0.88
N LEU A 313 3.97 16.64 -0.58
CA LEU A 313 4.35 15.65 -1.57
C LEU A 313 3.17 14.72 -1.89
N ALA A 314 3.01 14.35 -3.15
CA ALA A 314 2.06 13.28 -3.53
C ALA A 314 2.47 11.97 -2.85
N ALA A 315 1.53 11.09 -2.56
CA ALA A 315 1.83 9.78 -1.98
C ALA A 315 0.72 8.78 -2.26
N ASN A 316 1.12 7.56 -2.66
CA ASN A 316 0.21 6.43 -2.70
C ASN A 316 0.65 5.40 -1.67
N TYR A 317 -0.15 5.22 -0.61
CA TYR A 317 0.17 4.32 0.50
C TYR A 317 -0.20 2.87 0.21
N THR A 318 -1.09 2.65 -0.76
CA THR A 318 -1.61 1.32 -1.11
C THR A 318 -0.77 0.63 -2.20
N ALA A 319 -0.15 1.39 -3.09
CA ALA A 319 0.41 0.86 -4.34
C ALA A 319 1.47 -0.23 -4.12
N GLY A 320 2.48 0.06 -3.31
CA GLY A 320 3.56 -0.86 -3.00
C GLY A 320 3.06 -2.16 -2.36
N TYR A 321 2.13 -2.05 -1.41
CA TYR A 321 1.50 -3.22 -0.79
C TYR A 321 0.71 -4.06 -1.80
N GLY A 322 -0.04 -3.42 -2.70
CA GLY A 322 -0.76 -4.10 -3.77
C GLY A 322 0.16 -4.83 -4.75
N VAL A 323 1.28 -4.21 -5.15
CA VAL A 323 2.29 -4.85 -6.02
C VAL A 323 2.94 -6.05 -5.33
N TRP A 324 3.28 -5.91 -4.04
CA TRP A 324 3.84 -7.00 -3.25
C TRP A 324 2.93 -8.23 -3.23
N LEU A 325 1.65 -8.04 -2.90
CA LEU A 325 0.66 -9.12 -2.85
C LEU A 325 0.51 -9.82 -4.20
N ALA A 326 0.44 -9.04 -5.29
CA ALA A 326 0.28 -9.57 -6.64
C ALA A 326 1.50 -10.40 -7.10
N ARG A 327 2.71 -10.11 -6.60
CA ARG A 327 3.95 -10.78 -7.00
C ARG A 327 4.40 -11.90 -6.07
N SER A 328 4.00 -11.88 -4.79
CA SER A 328 4.51 -12.81 -3.78
C SER A 328 3.99 -14.25 -3.92
N GLY A 329 2.86 -14.45 -4.61
CA GLY A 329 2.30 -15.78 -4.83
C GLY A 329 1.89 -16.52 -3.56
N PHE A 330 1.53 -15.80 -2.48
CA PHE A 330 1.25 -16.40 -1.17
C PHE A 330 0.11 -17.42 -1.22
N ALA A 331 -0.94 -17.20 -2.03
CA ALA A 331 -1.98 -18.21 -2.25
C ALA A 331 -1.41 -19.58 -2.70
N GLY A 332 -0.43 -19.58 -3.60
CA GLY A 332 0.22 -20.81 -4.06
C GLY A 332 1.19 -21.40 -3.04
N GLN A 333 1.89 -20.57 -2.26
CA GLN A 333 2.88 -21.00 -1.28
C GLN A 333 2.25 -21.48 0.04
N SER A 334 1.17 -20.85 0.50
CA SER A 334 0.39 -21.25 1.68
C SER A 334 -0.22 -22.63 1.47
N LEU A 335 -0.74 -22.89 0.26
CA LEU A 335 -1.12 -24.22 -0.19
C LEU A 335 0.06 -25.18 -0.03
N ARG A 336 1.20 -24.95 -0.72
CA ARG A 336 2.38 -25.84 -0.62
C ARG A 336 2.84 -26.11 0.82
N THR A 337 2.78 -25.10 1.69
CA THR A 337 3.14 -25.20 3.11
C THR A 337 2.15 -26.08 3.87
N LEU A 338 0.83 -25.85 3.71
CA LEU A 338 -0.24 -26.65 4.30
C LEU A 338 -0.17 -28.13 3.88
N PHE A 339 0.29 -28.41 2.66
CA PHE A 339 0.47 -29.78 2.14
C PHE A 339 1.89 -30.34 2.29
N GLY A 340 2.80 -29.66 3.02
CA GLY A 340 4.17 -30.16 3.22
C GLY A 340 4.98 -30.40 1.93
N MET A 341 4.64 -29.70 0.83
CA MET A 341 5.25 -29.89 -0.49
C MET A 341 6.66 -29.28 -0.57
N ARG A 342 7.47 -29.71 -1.57
CA ARG A 342 8.78 -29.09 -1.86
C ARG A 342 8.61 -27.57 -2.05
N LYS A 343 9.47 -26.77 -1.39
CA LYS A 343 9.42 -25.29 -1.31
C LYS A 343 8.31 -24.67 -0.43
N GLY A 344 7.62 -25.45 0.42
CA GLY A 344 6.81 -24.89 1.51
C GLY A 344 7.65 -24.23 2.61
N LEU A 345 7.07 -23.36 3.44
CA LEU A 345 7.78 -22.78 4.59
C LEU A 345 8.15 -23.88 5.59
N THR A 346 9.36 -23.80 6.11
CA THR A 346 9.89 -24.71 7.14
C THR A 346 10.20 -24.00 8.46
N GLN A 347 10.19 -22.67 8.44
CA GLN A 347 10.46 -21.75 9.55
C GLN A 347 9.54 -20.53 9.42
N PRO A 348 9.25 -19.81 10.52
CA PRO A 348 8.53 -18.54 10.45
C PRO A 348 9.31 -17.49 9.67
N ARG A 349 8.60 -16.47 9.17
CA ARG A 349 9.15 -15.26 8.56
C ARG A 349 8.37 -14.06 9.06
N LEU A 350 9.10 -13.03 9.50
CA LEU A 350 8.51 -11.77 9.90
C LEU A 350 8.67 -10.75 8.76
N ILE A 351 7.56 -10.32 8.17
CA ILE A 351 7.56 -9.35 7.08
C ILE A 351 7.15 -7.98 7.62
N MET A 352 7.97 -6.97 7.40
CA MET A 352 7.70 -5.58 7.79
C MET A 352 7.17 -4.82 6.57
N LEU A 353 5.95 -4.25 6.67
CA LEU A 353 5.38 -3.50 5.54
C LEU A 353 6.01 -2.12 5.33
N GLN A 354 6.78 -1.66 6.31
CA GLN A 354 7.38 -0.35 6.39
C GLN A 354 8.79 -0.53 6.97
N PRO A 355 9.74 0.35 6.64
CA PRO A 355 11.02 0.38 7.34
C PRO A 355 10.82 0.55 8.85
N TYR A 356 11.71 -0.05 9.64
CA TYR A 356 11.61 0.04 11.09
C TYR A 356 11.70 1.49 11.58
N ASP A 357 10.65 1.96 12.26
CA ASP A 357 10.63 3.27 12.92
C ASP A 357 10.64 3.07 14.44
N PRO A 358 11.66 3.54 15.18
CA PRO A 358 11.74 3.35 16.63
C PRO A 358 10.58 4.02 17.39
N ASN A 359 9.94 5.03 16.82
CA ASN A 359 8.90 5.82 17.47
C ASN A 359 7.48 5.31 17.19
N ARG A 360 7.32 4.35 16.27
CA ARG A 360 6.01 3.75 15.94
C ARG A 360 5.88 2.37 16.57
N ARG A 361 4.80 2.15 17.31
CA ARG A 361 4.48 0.86 17.94
C ARG A 361 4.30 -0.21 16.88
N VAL A 362 4.77 -1.43 17.13
CA VAL A 362 4.54 -2.53 16.19
C VAL A 362 3.10 -3.05 16.33
N LEU A 363 2.38 -3.11 15.21
CA LEU A 363 1.16 -3.90 15.05
C LEU A 363 1.53 -5.25 14.41
N LEU A 364 1.60 -6.30 15.21
CA LEU A 364 1.95 -7.65 14.77
C LEU A 364 0.69 -8.44 14.41
N LEU A 365 0.61 -8.90 13.15
CA LEU A 365 -0.53 -9.63 12.61
C LEU A 365 -0.18 -11.12 12.42
N MET A 366 -0.97 -12.02 13.03
CA MET A 366 -0.76 -13.47 13.01
C MET A 366 -1.96 -14.19 12.38
N HIS A 367 -1.78 -14.71 11.16
CA HIS A 367 -2.85 -15.41 10.43
C HIS A 367 -3.19 -16.78 11.03
N GLY A 368 -4.32 -17.36 10.61
CA GLY A 368 -4.79 -18.69 11.03
C GLY A 368 -4.26 -19.87 10.21
N LEU A 369 -4.82 -21.05 10.46
CA LEU A 369 -4.49 -22.32 9.81
C LEU A 369 -4.67 -22.27 8.28
N GLY A 370 -3.71 -22.79 7.53
CA GLY A 370 -3.79 -22.87 6.06
C GLY A 370 -3.86 -21.51 5.34
N SER A 371 -3.61 -20.43 6.07
CA SER A 371 -3.66 -19.06 5.57
C SER A 371 -2.26 -18.48 5.35
N SER A 372 -2.19 -17.20 5.02
CA SER A 372 -0.97 -16.45 4.72
C SER A 372 -1.14 -14.98 5.15
N PRO A 373 -0.09 -14.14 4.98
CA PRO A 373 -0.21 -12.69 5.13
C PRO A 373 -1.38 -12.05 4.33
N GLU A 374 -1.87 -12.70 3.26
CA GLU A 374 -3.02 -12.22 2.47
C GLU A 374 -4.32 -12.10 3.29
N ALA A 375 -4.47 -12.83 4.41
CA ALA A 375 -5.66 -12.70 5.27
C ALA A 375 -5.81 -11.31 5.90
N TRP A 376 -4.74 -10.50 5.88
CA TRP A 376 -4.69 -9.18 6.49
C TRP A 376 -4.76 -8.05 5.46
N VAL A 377 -4.96 -8.34 4.18
CA VAL A 377 -4.92 -7.35 3.07
C VAL A 377 -5.73 -6.11 3.37
N ASN A 378 -6.98 -6.28 3.78
CA ASN A 378 -7.85 -5.13 4.04
C ASN A 378 -7.46 -4.42 5.35
N LEU A 379 -7.20 -5.15 6.45
CA LEU A 379 -6.83 -4.52 7.72
C LEU A 379 -5.52 -3.71 7.59
N ALA A 380 -4.49 -4.30 7.00
CA ALA A 380 -3.20 -3.66 6.85
C ALA A 380 -3.29 -2.41 5.97
N ASN A 381 -4.01 -2.49 4.85
CA ASN A 381 -4.24 -1.34 3.98
C ASN A 381 -5.06 -0.24 4.67
N GLU A 382 -6.04 -0.59 5.50
CA GLU A 382 -6.85 0.38 6.26
C GLU A 382 -6.05 1.07 7.37
N VAL A 383 -5.13 0.37 8.03
CA VAL A 383 -4.23 0.93 9.06
C VAL A 383 -3.16 1.81 8.42
N VAL A 384 -2.50 1.32 7.37
CA VAL A 384 -1.52 2.11 6.61
C VAL A 384 -2.19 3.29 5.92
N GLY A 385 -3.45 3.18 5.50
CA GLY A 385 -4.20 4.26 4.87
C GLY A 385 -4.60 5.41 5.79
N ASP A 386 -4.94 5.07 7.04
CA ASP A 386 -5.35 6.03 8.06
C ASP A 386 -4.15 6.82 8.60
N ALA A 387 -4.13 8.15 8.38
CA ALA A 387 -3.00 8.99 8.77
C ALA A 387 -2.69 8.92 10.28
N SER A 388 -3.71 8.85 11.12
CA SER A 388 -3.55 8.81 12.58
C SER A 388 -2.98 7.49 13.09
N LEU A 389 -3.29 6.39 12.40
CA LEU A 389 -2.77 5.07 12.73
C LEU A 389 -1.39 4.87 12.12
N ARG A 390 -1.18 5.25 10.86
CA ARG A 390 0.12 5.17 10.16
C ARG A 390 1.22 5.94 10.88
N GLN A 391 0.90 7.02 11.59
CA GLN A 391 1.85 7.79 12.40
C GLN A 391 2.19 7.12 13.74
N ARG A 392 1.33 6.25 14.27
CA ARG A 392 1.52 5.60 15.57
C ARG A 392 1.96 4.15 15.48
N TYR A 393 1.62 3.49 14.38
CA TYR A 393 1.83 2.06 14.18
C TYR A 393 2.63 1.78 12.92
N GLN A 394 3.46 0.74 13.01
CA GLN A 394 4.11 0.08 11.88
C GLN A 394 3.67 -1.39 11.85
N ILE A 395 3.40 -1.93 10.66
CA ILE A 395 2.79 -3.26 10.54
C ILE A 395 3.84 -4.33 10.31
N TRP A 396 3.83 -5.35 11.17
CA TRP A 396 4.58 -6.58 11.01
C TRP A 396 3.61 -7.74 10.76
N MET A 397 3.91 -8.60 9.80
CA MET A 397 3.12 -9.79 9.48
C MET A 397 3.95 -11.04 9.73
N MET A 398 3.44 -11.94 10.56
CA MET A 398 4.07 -13.23 10.80
C MET A 398 3.53 -14.27 9.81
N TYR A 399 4.42 -14.81 8.97
CA TYR A 399 4.14 -15.93 8.07
C TYR A 399 4.82 -17.20 8.58
N TYR A 400 4.07 -18.24 8.92
CA TYR A 400 4.62 -19.40 9.61
C TYR A 400 4.01 -20.73 9.13
N PRO A 401 4.71 -21.86 9.32
CA PRO A 401 4.24 -23.17 8.86
C PRO A 401 3.08 -23.68 9.72
N THR A 402 1.86 -23.45 9.25
CA THR A 402 0.62 -23.76 9.98
C THR A 402 0.34 -25.25 10.18
N ASN A 403 1.15 -26.16 9.64
CA ASN A 403 1.02 -27.61 9.83
C ASN A 403 1.87 -28.16 10.99
N LEU A 404 2.80 -27.38 11.55
CA LEU A 404 3.63 -27.79 12.68
C LEU A 404 2.88 -27.67 14.02
N PRO A 405 3.26 -28.41 15.09
CA PRO A 405 2.59 -28.33 16.39
C PRO A 405 2.49 -26.90 16.95
N LEU A 406 1.44 -26.61 17.72
CA LEU A 406 1.22 -25.26 18.31
C LEU A 406 2.38 -24.83 19.22
N ALA A 407 2.85 -25.73 20.10
CA ALA A 407 3.98 -25.44 21.00
C ALA A 407 5.26 -25.06 20.22
N TYR A 408 5.53 -25.75 19.11
CA TYR A 408 6.67 -25.43 18.25
C TYR A 408 6.50 -24.06 17.58
N ASN A 409 5.35 -23.82 16.95
CA ASN A 409 5.08 -22.54 16.29
C ASN A 409 5.13 -21.37 17.27
N HIS A 410 4.61 -21.54 18.49
CA HIS A 410 4.68 -20.54 19.54
C HIS A 410 6.13 -20.09 19.81
N ILE A 411 7.02 -21.04 20.12
CA ILE A 411 8.41 -20.69 20.43
C ILE A 411 9.19 -20.23 19.20
N ALA A 412 8.95 -20.83 18.03
CA ALA A 412 9.63 -20.42 16.80
C ALA A 412 9.29 -18.96 16.45
N ILE A 413 8.01 -18.59 16.53
CA ILE A 413 7.54 -17.23 16.29
C ILE A 413 8.12 -16.27 17.32
N ARG A 414 8.10 -16.64 18.61
CA ARG A 414 8.68 -15.83 19.70
C ARG A 414 10.13 -15.49 19.41
N ARG A 415 10.94 -16.51 19.10
CA ARG A 415 12.37 -16.33 18.77
C ARG A 415 12.59 -15.51 17.50
N THR A 416 11.70 -15.60 16.52
CA THR A 416 11.76 -14.73 15.31
C THR A 416 11.51 -13.27 15.67
N ILE A 417 10.51 -12.99 16.52
CA ILE A 417 10.21 -11.63 17.00
C ILE A 417 11.40 -11.09 17.79
N GLU A 418 11.91 -11.86 18.76
CA GLU A 418 13.09 -11.49 19.56
C GLU A 418 14.31 -11.23 18.69
N ARG A 419 14.54 -12.05 17.64
CA ARG A 419 15.63 -11.85 16.69
C ARG A 419 15.50 -10.52 15.94
N ALA A 420 14.31 -10.18 15.45
CA ALA A 420 14.07 -8.90 14.78
C ALA A 420 14.25 -7.73 15.74
N LEU A 421 13.68 -7.82 16.94
CA LEU A 421 13.82 -6.79 17.98
C LEU A 421 15.29 -6.63 18.42
N ASN A 422 16.07 -7.70 18.53
CA ASN A 422 17.49 -7.61 18.86
C ASN A 422 18.31 -6.94 17.76
N ALA A 423 17.89 -7.06 16.50
CA ALA A 423 18.58 -6.41 15.38
C ALA A 423 18.35 -4.89 15.37
N PHE A 424 17.15 -4.43 15.76
CA PHE A 424 16.78 -3.01 15.71
C PHE A 424 16.89 -2.27 17.05
N ASP A 425 16.59 -2.96 18.15
CA ASP A 425 16.54 -2.41 19.51
C ASP A 425 16.98 -3.46 20.56
N PRO A 426 18.27 -3.81 20.60
CA PRO A 426 18.79 -4.80 21.53
C PRO A 426 18.58 -4.45 23.01
N GLN A 427 18.34 -3.17 23.33
CA GLN A 427 18.16 -2.70 24.71
C GLN A 427 16.69 -2.54 25.11
N ARG A 428 15.73 -2.77 24.20
CA ARG A 428 14.28 -2.63 24.42
C ARG A 428 13.87 -1.25 24.97
N ARG A 429 14.41 -0.19 24.38
CA ARG A 429 14.16 1.20 24.81
C ARG A 429 13.17 1.94 23.91
N ASN A 430 12.96 1.46 22.70
CA ASN A 430 12.11 2.10 21.72
C ASN A 430 10.63 1.85 22.04
N PRO A 431 9.73 2.83 21.86
CA PRO A 431 8.28 2.59 21.88
C PRO A 431 7.85 1.43 20.97
N ALA A 432 8.53 1.26 19.84
CA ALA A 432 8.33 0.16 18.90
C ALA A 432 8.49 -1.23 19.53
N SER A 433 9.42 -1.41 20.47
CA SER A 433 9.77 -2.70 21.06
C SER A 433 9.11 -2.97 22.41
N GLY A 434 8.61 -1.94 23.12
CA GLY A 434 8.01 -2.09 24.46
C GLY A 434 6.48 -2.09 24.50
N HIS A 435 5.80 -1.72 23.42
CA HIS A 435 4.34 -1.54 23.40
C HIS A 435 3.68 -2.13 22.15
N MET A 436 4.10 -3.34 21.77
CA MET A 436 3.55 -4.00 20.59
C MET A 436 2.06 -4.34 20.81
N VAL A 437 1.27 -4.23 19.74
CA VAL A 437 -0.10 -4.72 19.69
C VAL A 437 -0.12 -6.00 18.86
N LEU A 438 -0.56 -7.10 19.46
CA LEU A 438 -0.63 -8.39 18.80
C LEU A 438 -2.07 -8.72 18.38
N VAL A 439 -2.29 -8.97 17.09
CA VAL A 439 -3.59 -9.36 16.54
C VAL A 439 -3.50 -10.74 15.93
N GLY A 440 -4.27 -11.69 16.45
CA GLY A 440 -4.29 -13.07 16.00
C GLY A 440 -5.66 -13.50 15.50
N HIS A 441 -5.72 -14.08 14.30
CA HIS A 441 -6.94 -14.68 13.75
C HIS A 441 -6.90 -16.20 13.86
N SER A 442 -8.01 -16.82 14.26
CA SER A 442 -8.17 -18.27 14.32
C SER A 442 -7.03 -18.91 15.13
N MET A 443 -6.31 -19.88 14.57
CA MET A 443 -5.11 -20.48 15.18
C MET A 443 -4.05 -19.44 15.58
N GLY A 444 -3.88 -18.36 14.81
CA GLY A 444 -3.00 -17.25 15.16
C GLY A 444 -3.43 -16.53 16.43
N GLY A 445 -4.73 -16.51 16.75
CA GLY A 445 -5.27 -16.00 18.01
C GLY A 445 -4.98 -16.90 19.22
N VAL A 446 -4.89 -18.22 19.01
CA VAL A 446 -4.43 -19.17 20.05
C VAL A 446 -2.95 -18.95 20.34
N LEU A 447 -2.12 -18.90 19.29
CA LEU A 447 -0.69 -18.61 19.42
C LEU A 447 -0.47 -17.23 20.07
N ALA A 448 -1.26 -16.22 19.70
CA ALA A 448 -1.19 -14.90 20.31
C ALA A 448 -1.53 -14.90 21.79
N ARG A 449 -2.52 -15.69 22.22
CA ARG A 449 -2.83 -15.87 23.65
C ARG A 449 -1.64 -16.49 24.38
N LEU A 450 -1.01 -17.52 23.81
CA LEU A 450 0.17 -18.16 24.42
C LEU A 450 1.33 -17.17 24.58
N MET A 451 1.52 -16.22 23.66
CA MET A 451 2.56 -15.19 23.77
C MET A 451 2.39 -14.29 25.00
N ILE A 452 1.16 -14.13 25.50
CA ILE A 452 0.84 -13.28 26.66
C ILE A 452 0.47 -14.11 27.91
N SER A 453 0.65 -15.44 27.85
CA SER A 453 0.35 -16.35 28.96
C SER A 453 1.63 -16.87 29.60
N SER A 454 1.54 -17.29 30.86
CA SER A 454 2.61 -18.04 31.54
C SER A 454 2.28 -19.53 31.53
N SER A 455 3.29 -20.37 31.36
CA SER A 455 3.17 -21.81 31.60
C SER A 455 3.11 -22.17 33.09
N ASP A 456 3.30 -21.18 33.99
CA ASP A 456 3.38 -21.33 35.45
C ASP A 456 4.35 -22.45 35.85
N GLY A 457 5.59 -22.34 35.34
CA GLY A 457 6.61 -23.38 35.48
C GLY A 457 6.27 -24.65 34.68
N ASP A 458 6.03 -25.75 35.39
CA ASP A 458 5.99 -27.12 34.85
C ASP A 458 4.60 -27.64 34.51
N LEU A 459 3.55 -26.83 34.61
CA LEU A 459 2.16 -27.28 34.49
C LEU A 459 1.91 -28.03 33.17
N LEU A 460 2.36 -27.48 32.05
CA LEU A 460 2.22 -28.13 30.74
C LEU A 460 3.03 -29.43 30.64
N TRP A 461 4.23 -29.47 31.24
CA TRP A 461 5.06 -30.67 31.28
C TRP A 461 4.35 -31.80 32.04
N GLN A 462 3.85 -31.51 33.24
CA GLN A 462 3.17 -32.48 34.09
C GLN A 462 1.89 -33.02 33.44
N ARG A 463 1.06 -32.14 32.86
CA ARG A 463 -0.21 -32.55 32.21
C ARG A 463 -0.01 -33.40 30.96
N LEU A 464 1.06 -33.16 30.20
CA LEU A 464 1.27 -33.82 28.90
C LEU A 464 2.15 -35.07 28.96
N LEU A 465 3.14 -35.09 29.86
CA LEU A 465 4.18 -36.13 29.88
C LEU A 465 4.24 -36.91 31.20
N GLY A 466 3.62 -36.43 32.28
CA GLY A 466 3.63 -37.10 33.58
C GLY A 466 5.04 -37.29 34.18
N GLU A 467 5.19 -38.27 35.07
CA GLU A 467 6.49 -38.68 35.64
C GLU A 467 7.20 -39.68 34.72
N LEU A 468 8.18 -39.19 33.93
CA LEU A 468 9.06 -40.03 33.13
C LEU A 468 10.20 -40.63 33.99
N GLN A 469 10.68 -41.83 33.65
CA GLN A 469 11.88 -42.43 34.28
C GLN A 469 13.09 -41.47 34.24
N GLN A 470 13.90 -41.43 35.31
CA GLN A 470 14.90 -40.38 35.59
C GLN A 470 15.81 -40.03 34.38
N GLU A 471 16.38 -41.02 33.69
CA GLU A 471 17.30 -40.78 32.55
C GLU A 471 16.58 -40.32 31.28
N ARG A 472 15.40 -40.88 30.98
CA ARG A 472 14.56 -40.49 29.83
C ARG A 472 13.97 -39.09 30.05
N SER A 473 13.63 -38.77 31.30
CA SER A 473 13.14 -37.47 31.73
C SER A 473 14.15 -36.36 31.45
N VAL A 474 15.43 -36.53 31.80
CA VAL A 474 16.46 -35.48 31.59
C VAL A 474 16.64 -35.14 30.10
N ARG A 475 16.76 -36.15 29.24
CA ARG A 475 16.96 -35.95 27.81
C ARG A 475 15.72 -35.37 27.14
N ALA A 476 14.53 -35.91 27.42
CA ALA A 476 13.27 -35.37 26.90
C ALA A 476 13.07 -33.92 27.37
N ARG A 477 13.38 -33.61 28.63
CA ARG A 477 13.23 -32.27 29.22
C ARG A 477 14.18 -31.25 28.63
N SER A 478 15.41 -31.65 28.28
CA SER A 478 16.34 -30.77 27.55
C SER A 478 15.85 -30.35 26.15
N LYS A 479 15.04 -31.20 25.50
CA LYS A 479 14.57 -30.99 24.12
C LYS A 479 13.15 -30.41 24.03
N LEU A 480 12.24 -30.89 24.89
CA LEU A 480 10.82 -30.51 24.91
C LEU A 480 10.51 -29.44 25.97
N GLY A 481 11.30 -29.33 27.04
CA GLY A 481 11.11 -28.31 28.09
C GLY A 481 11.02 -26.89 27.53
N PRO A 482 11.92 -26.46 26.62
CA PRO A 482 11.84 -25.14 26.00
C PRO A 482 10.58 -24.88 25.17
N LEU A 483 9.79 -25.92 24.84
CA LEU A 483 8.50 -25.79 24.14
C LEU A 483 7.31 -25.61 25.08
N LEU A 484 7.47 -26.02 26.34
CA LEU A 484 6.40 -26.11 27.33
C LEU A 484 6.58 -25.17 28.51
N GLN A 485 7.77 -24.59 28.66
CA GLN A 485 8.10 -23.59 29.69
C GLN A 485 8.29 -22.22 29.06
N PHE A 486 7.42 -21.27 29.39
CA PHE A 486 7.47 -19.92 28.86
C PHE A 486 6.75 -18.91 29.75
N GLU A 487 7.25 -17.69 29.79
CA GLU A 487 6.58 -16.53 30.40
C GLU A 487 5.94 -15.63 29.34
N PRO A 488 5.02 -14.72 29.70
CA PRO A 488 4.50 -13.71 28.80
C PRO A 488 5.63 -12.89 28.18
N MET A 489 5.52 -12.58 26.89
CA MET A 489 6.48 -11.69 26.23
C MET A 489 6.31 -10.26 26.76
N PRO A 490 7.35 -9.66 27.37
CA PRO A 490 7.24 -8.33 27.96
C PRO A 490 7.04 -7.23 26.91
N GLU A 491 7.40 -7.48 25.64
CA GLU A 491 7.26 -6.52 24.55
C GLU A 491 5.80 -6.30 24.09
N ILE A 492 4.88 -7.19 24.46
CA ILE A 492 3.47 -7.11 24.07
C ILE A 492 2.70 -6.32 25.11
N GLY A 493 2.19 -5.15 24.71
CA GLY A 493 1.37 -4.29 25.56
C GLY A 493 -0.14 -4.51 25.41
N ARG A 494 -0.59 -5.13 24.32
CA ARG A 494 -2.03 -5.39 24.07
C ARG A 494 -2.23 -6.54 23.10
N ALA A 495 -3.34 -7.27 23.26
CA ALA A 495 -3.74 -8.33 22.31
C ALA A 495 -5.17 -8.20 21.79
N VAL A 496 -5.41 -8.66 20.56
CA VAL A 496 -6.75 -8.80 19.96
C VAL A 496 -6.87 -10.20 19.36
N PHE A 497 -7.84 -10.97 19.85
CA PHE A 497 -8.14 -12.32 19.37
C PHE A 497 -9.36 -12.30 18.48
N ILE A 498 -9.25 -12.84 17.28
CA ILE A 498 -10.31 -12.81 16.27
C ILE A 498 -10.69 -14.25 15.90
N ALA A 499 -11.92 -14.65 16.19
CA ALA A 499 -12.43 -16.00 15.86
C ALA A 499 -11.48 -17.14 16.30
N ALA A 500 -10.84 -16.98 17.46
CA ALA A 500 -9.78 -17.87 17.92
C ALA A 500 -10.36 -19.08 18.67
N PRO A 501 -10.07 -20.33 18.30
CA PRO A 501 -10.55 -21.52 19.02
C PRO A 501 -9.74 -21.77 20.30
N GLN A 502 -9.90 -20.92 21.32
CA GLN A 502 -9.06 -20.96 22.53
C GLN A 502 -9.22 -22.26 23.31
N ARG A 503 -10.41 -22.89 23.24
CA ARG A 503 -10.71 -24.21 23.83
C ARG A 503 -10.73 -25.35 22.79
N GLY A 504 -10.22 -25.10 21.58
CA GLY A 504 -10.29 -26.03 20.46
C GLY A 504 -11.66 -26.06 19.77
N THR A 505 -11.82 -26.90 18.77
CA THR A 505 -13.09 -27.06 18.03
C THR A 505 -13.42 -28.52 17.73
N VAL A 506 -14.69 -28.81 17.47
CA VAL A 506 -15.18 -30.09 17.00
C VAL A 506 -14.75 -30.27 15.53
N ALA A 507 -13.61 -30.93 15.32
CA ALA A 507 -13.03 -31.10 13.98
C ALA A 507 -13.87 -31.96 12.99
N ALA A 508 -14.99 -32.55 13.43
CA ALA A 508 -15.64 -33.67 12.74
C ALA A 508 -17.00 -33.37 12.06
N SER A 509 -17.46 -32.11 11.97
CA SER A 509 -18.67 -31.79 11.19
C SER A 509 -18.47 -30.66 10.17
N GLY A 510 -18.99 -30.84 8.95
CA GLY A 510 -19.05 -29.80 7.92
C GLY A 510 -17.71 -29.42 7.25
N MET A 511 -17.51 -28.11 7.01
CA MET A 511 -16.41 -27.55 6.21
C MET A 511 -15.01 -27.85 6.78
N MET A 512 -14.89 -28.10 8.09
CA MET A 512 -13.60 -28.44 8.72
C MET A 512 -13.03 -29.79 8.27
N ALA A 513 -13.90 -30.77 8.02
CA ALA A 513 -13.48 -32.06 7.48
C ALA A 513 -12.78 -31.91 6.11
N GLY A 514 -13.14 -30.90 5.32
CA GLY A 514 -12.53 -30.60 4.02
C GLY A 514 -11.11 -30.02 4.11
N VAL A 515 -10.81 -29.23 5.15
CA VAL A 515 -9.44 -28.75 5.44
C VAL A 515 -8.61 -29.89 6.03
N VAL A 516 -9.20 -30.70 6.91
CA VAL A 516 -8.56 -31.88 7.49
C VAL A 516 -8.13 -32.89 6.42
N ARG A 517 -9.01 -33.15 5.44
CA ARG A 517 -8.74 -34.06 4.31
C ARG A 517 -7.69 -33.52 3.32
N ARG A 518 -7.41 -32.22 3.38
CA ARG A 518 -6.45 -31.54 2.50
C ARG A 518 -5.07 -31.44 3.16
N MET A 519 -4.93 -31.18 4.47
CA MET A 519 -3.58 -31.07 5.08
C MET A 519 -2.78 -32.38 4.97
N VAL A 520 -1.59 -32.31 4.36
CA VAL A 520 -0.62 -33.41 4.31
C VAL A 520 0.41 -33.16 5.40
N GLY A 521 0.80 -34.22 6.12
CA GLY A 521 1.48 -34.18 7.41
C GLY A 521 2.80 -33.39 7.48
N ILE A 522 3.41 -33.44 8.66
CA ILE A 522 4.61 -32.69 9.03
C ILE A 522 5.75 -32.86 7.99
N PRO A 523 6.45 -31.79 7.56
CA PRO A 523 7.52 -31.89 6.57
C PRO A 523 8.64 -32.85 7.02
N LYS A 524 9.16 -33.66 6.10
CA LYS A 524 10.24 -34.64 6.40
C LYS A 524 11.47 -34.01 7.09
N ALA A 525 11.86 -32.80 6.68
CA ALA A 525 12.96 -32.06 7.30
C ALA A 525 12.71 -31.75 8.78
N PHE A 526 11.45 -31.57 9.18
CA PHE A 526 11.09 -31.42 10.59
C PHE A 526 11.15 -32.76 11.32
N LEU A 527 10.63 -33.84 10.73
CA LEU A 527 10.66 -35.18 11.32
C LEU A 527 12.10 -35.63 11.63
N HIS A 528 13.04 -35.41 10.70
CA HIS A 528 14.46 -35.75 10.93
C HIS A 528 15.09 -35.01 12.13
N ARG A 529 14.66 -33.78 12.43
CA ARG A 529 15.17 -33.02 13.59
C ARG A 529 14.60 -33.50 14.93
N PHE A 530 13.44 -34.15 14.90
CA PHE A 530 12.75 -34.64 16.09
C PHE A 530 12.82 -36.16 16.26
N ALA A 531 13.49 -36.88 15.35
CA ALA A 531 13.64 -38.34 15.39
C ALA A 531 14.25 -38.80 16.73
N ASP A 532 15.33 -38.16 17.16
CA ASP A 532 16.02 -38.47 18.42
C ASP A 532 15.17 -38.22 19.67
N VAL A 533 14.15 -37.36 19.58
CA VAL A 533 13.21 -37.08 20.68
C VAL A 533 12.09 -38.12 20.72
N MET A 534 11.63 -38.57 19.55
CA MET A 534 10.63 -39.64 19.44
C MET A 534 11.16 -40.98 19.95
N ASP A 535 12.44 -41.27 19.74
CA ASP A 535 13.08 -42.50 20.24
C ASP A 535 13.21 -42.54 21.78
N VAL A 536 13.24 -41.37 22.43
CA VAL A 536 13.45 -41.23 23.89
C VAL A 536 12.14 -41.29 24.66
N ALA A 537 11.03 -40.92 24.02
CA ALA A 537 9.71 -40.83 24.63
C ALA A 537 8.75 -41.84 23.98
N SER A 538 9.00 -43.13 24.25
CA SER A 538 8.26 -44.29 23.71
C SER A 538 6.75 -44.29 24.02
N ASP A 539 6.30 -43.47 24.97
CA ASP A 539 4.89 -43.27 25.33
C ASP A 539 4.23 -42.10 24.57
N ILE A 540 5.00 -41.32 23.81
CA ILE A 540 4.46 -40.32 22.87
C ILE A 540 3.99 -41.09 21.63
N PRO A 541 2.77 -40.82 21.10
CA PRO A 541 2.26 -41.50 19.92
C PRO A 541 3.28 -41.55 18.78
N ASN A 542 3.30 -42.65 18.01
CA ASN A 542 4.19 -42.89 16.85
C ASN A 542 4.14 -41.80 15.74
N ARG A 543 3.34 -40.73 15.92
CA ARG A 543 3.31 -39.55 15.07
C ARG A 543 3.30 -38.28 15.93
N LEU A 544 4.13 -37.30 15.58
CA LEU A 544 4.04 -35.95 16.15
C LEU A 544 2.69 -35.32 15.75
N PRO A 545 1.99 -34.64 16.68
CA PRO A 545 0.70 -34.01 16.38
C PRO A 545 0.90 -32.83 15.41
N THR A 546 -0.01 -32.68 14.46
CA THR A 546 -0.09 -31.48 13.63
C THR A 546 -0.77 -30.34 14.40
N SER A 547 -0.66 -29.10 13.91
CA SER A 547 -1.49 -27.99 14.43
C SER A 547 -2.99 -28.31 14.39
N MET A 548 -3.47 -29.05 13.39
CA MET A 548 -4.88 -29.46 13.34
C MET A 548 -5.23 -30.46 14.44
N ASP A 549 -4.34 -31.42 14.73
CA ASP A 549 -4.53 -32.32 15.87
C ASP A 549 -4.63 -31.48 17.15
N ASN A 550 -3.73 -30.50 17.34
CA ASN A 550 -3.72 -29.61 18.51
C ASN A 550 -4.93 -28.67 18.62
N LEU A 551 -5.66 -28.41 17.54
CA LEU A 551 -6.85 -27.54 17.58
C LEU A 551 -8.14 -28.31 17.90
N ARG A 552 -8.08 -29.64 18.00
CA ARG A 552 -9.24 -30.43 18.43
C ARG A 552 -9.50 -30.16 19.90
N GLU A 553 -10.76 -29.95 20.27
CA GLU A 553 -11.15 -29.79 21.68
C GLU A 553 -10.71 -30.98 22.56
N SER A 554 -10.52 -32.16 21.99
CA SER A 554 -10.06 -33.37 22.70
C SER A 554 -8.53 -33.49 22.81
N ASP A 555 -7.78 -32.55 22.23
CA ASP A 555 -6.32 -32.62 22.25
C ASP A 555 -5.74 -32.29 23.64
N PRO A 556 -4.80 -33.09 24.17
CA PRO A 556 -4.21 -32.84 25.47
C PRO A 556 -3.53 -31.48 25.60
N PHE A 557 -2.88 -30.99 24.52
CA PHE A 557 -2.20 -29.70 24.56
C PHE A 557 -3.18 -28.54 24.70
N ILE A 558 -4.27 -28.51 23.91
CA ILE A 558 -5.23 -27.40 24.04
C ILE A 558 -5.95 -27.43 25.38
N GLN A 559 -6.35 -28.60 25.88
CA GLN A 559 -6.97 -28.74 27.20
C GLN A 559 -6.06 -28.26 28.33
N ALA A 560 -4.75 -28.56 28.24
CA ALA A 560 -3.77 -28.03 29.19
C ALA A 560 -3.56 -26.52 29.01
N ALA A 561 -3.56 -26.02 27.78
CA ALA A 561 -3.31 -24.61 27.47
C ALA A 561 -4.48 -23.68 27.82
N VAL A 562 -5.72 -24.18 27.90
CA VAL A 562 -6.91 -23.35 28.21
C VAL A 562 -6.78 -22.66 29.56
N ASP A 563 -6.26 -23.37 30.56
CA ASP A 563 -6.16 -22.91 31.95
C ASP A 563 -4.95 -22.01 32.22
N LEU A 564 -4.08 -21.79 31.22
CA LEU A 564 -2.88 -20.98 31.43
C LEU A 564 -3.24 -19.54 31.81
N PRO A 565 -2.63 -18.98 32.86
CA PRO A 565 -2.88 -17.61 33.25
C PRO A 565 -2.38 -16.65 32.17
N ILE A 566 -3.27 -15.75 31.74
CA ILE A 566 -2.91 -14.60 30.92
C ILE A 566 -2.31 -13.52 31.82
N SER A 567 -1.25 -12.85 31.37
CA SER A 567 -0.61 -11.76 32.12
C SER A 567 -1.64 -10.67 32.47
N PRO A 568 -1.78 -10.30 33.76
CA PRO A 568 -2.70 -9.24 34.17
C PRO A 568 -2.27 -7.85 33.69
N GLN A 569 -1.03 -7.71 33.20
CA GLN A 569 -0.50 -6.45 32.68
C GLN A 569 -0.87 -6.20 31.21
N VAL A 570 -1.37 -7.23 30.50
CA VAL A 570 -1.66 -7.13 29.07
C VAL A 570 -3.18 -7.11 28.85
N PRO A 571 -3.79 -5.94 28.62
CA PRO A 571 -5.19 -5.88 28.22
C PRO A 571 -5.41 -6.62 26.89
N TYR A 572 -6.50 -7.38 26.81
CA TYR A 572 -6.88 -8.08 25.58
C TYR A 572 -8.34 -7.88 25.20
N HIS A 573 -8.62 -8.06 23.91
CA HIS A 573 -9.93 -7.91 23.31
C HIS A 573 -10.28 -9.15 22.49
N SER A 574 -11.57 -9.47 22.39
CA SER A 574 -12.08 -10.58 21.60
C SER A 574 -13.04 -10.07 20.52
N ILE A 575 -12.84 -10.50 19.28
CA ILE A 575 -13.78 -10.30 18.18
C ILE A 575 -14.29 -11.68 17.79
N ILE A 576 -15.57 -11.94 18.01
CA ILE A 576 -16.19 -13.26 17.81
C ILE A 576 -17.22 -13.15 16.70
N ALA A 577 -17.14 -14.08 15.74
CA ALA A 577 -18.10 -14.17 14.66
C ALA A 577 -19.27 -15.09 15.01
N ARG A 578 -20.44 -14.77 14.46
CA ARG A 578 -21.60 -15.66 14.42
C ARG A 578 -22.28 -15.60 13.06
N ARG A 579 -22.71 -16.75 12.53
CA ARG A 579 -23.33 -16.84 11.18
C ARG A 579 -24.77 -16.34 11.10
N SER A 580 -25.52 -16.39 12.20
CA SER A 580 -26.92 -15.97 12.28
C SER A 580 -27.12 -14.96 13.39
N GLU A 581 -27.89 -13.90 13.15
CA GLU A 581 -28.27 -12.93 14.18
C GLU A 581 -29.25 -13.48 15.21
N GLN A 582 -30.05 -14.46 14.81
CA GLN A 582 -31.05 -15.11 15.66
C GLN A 582 -30.45 -16.32 16.40
N GLY A 583 -31.04 -16.64 17.55
CA GLY A 583 -30.66 -17.79 18.39
C GLY A 583 -29.70 -17.42 19.53
N ASP A 584 -29.56 -18.36 20.46
CA ASP A 584 -28.70 -18.24 21.64
C ASP A 584 -27.22 -18.11 21.23
N LEU A 585 -26.54 -17.10 21.78
CA LEU A 585 -25.12 -16.86 21.55
C LEU A 585 -24.26 -18.02 22.06
N SER A 586 -24.68 -18.69 23.14
CA SER A 586 -23.93 -19.82 23.71
C SER A 586 -23.78 -21.01 22.76
N LEU A 587 -24.73 -21.14 21.82
CA LEU A 587 -24.79 -22.18 20.80
C LEU A 587 -24.33 -21.66 19.42
N ALA A 588 -23.94 -20.39 19.32
CA ALA A 588 -23.53 -19.80 18.05
C ALA A 588 -22.12 -20.23 17.64
N ASP A 589 -21.88 -20.21 16.33
CA ASP A 589 -20.57 -20.45 15.73
C ASP A 589 -20.35 -19.55 14.50
N ASP A 590 -19.10 -19.46 14.06
CA ASP A 590 -18.70 -18.80 12.81
C ASP A 590 -18.58 -19.76 11.61
N GLY A 591 -19.06 -21.00 11.77
CA GLY A 591 -18.91 -22.12 10.84
C GLY A 591 -17.75 -23.06 11.18
N PHE A 592 -16.83 -22.65 12.05
CA PHE A 592 -15.62 -23.39 12.42
C PHE A 592 -15.38 -23.40 13.92
N VAL A 593 -15.58 -22.26 14.59
CA VAL A 593 -15.28 -22.04 16.00
C VAL A 593 -16.57 -21.68 16.74
N PRO A 594 -16.96 -22.46 17.75
CA PRO A 594 -18.11 -22.12 18.57
C PRO A 594 -17.79 -20.94 19.49
N TYR A 595 -18.81 -20.16 19.83
CA TYR A 595 -18.70 -19.03 20.77
C TYR A 595 -18.04 -19.44 22.08
N SER A 596 -18.44 -20.59 22.65
CA SER A 596 -17.87 -21.13 23.89
C SER A 596 -16.35 -21.39 23.84
N SER A 597 -15.80 -21.63 22.65
CA SER A 597 -14.36 -21.78 22.45
C SER A 597 -13.64 -20.45 22.22
N ALA A 598 -14.29 -19.51 21.55
CA ALA A 598 -13.72 -18.18 21.30
C ALA A 598 -13.81 -17.22 22.50
N HIS A 599 -14.82 -17.41 23.33
CA HIS A 599 -15.06 -16.60 24.51
C HIS A 599 -13.98 -16.83 25.58
N LEU A 600 -13.34 -15.73 25.99
CA LEU A 600 -12.41 -15.69 27.11
C LEU A 600 -12.92 -14.73 28.19
N PRO A 601 -13.16 -15.21 29.42
CA PRO A 601 -13.49 -14.31 30.52
C PRO A 601 -12.31 -13.34 30.75
N GLY A 602 -12.59 -12.10 31.16
CA GLY A 602 -11.56 -11.09 31.47
C GLY A 602 -11.14 -10.18 30.30
N ALA A 603 -11.69 -10.38 29.09
CA ALA A 603 -11.44 -9.48 27.97
C ALA A 603 -11.95 -8.06 28.28
N VAL A 604 -11.16 -7.03 27.94
CA VAL A 604 -11.54 -5.62 28.09
C VAL A 604 -12.74 -5.28 27.20
N SER A 605 -12.81 -5.87 26.01
CA SER A 605 -14.03 -5.85 25.20
C SER A 605 -14.22 -7.15 24.45
N GLU A 606 -15.47 -7.53 24.26
CA GLU A 606 -15.90 -8.62 23.39
C GLU A 606 -16.88 -8.06 22.34
N LYS A 607 -16.51 -8.15 21.07
CA LYS A 607 -17.33 -7.67 19.95
C LYS A 607 -17.86 -8.85 19.15
N ILE A 608 -19.18 -8.99 19.12
CA ILE A 608 -19.86 -9.98 18.28
C ILE A 608 -20.13 -9.38 16.89
N ILE A 609 -19.78 -10.12 15.83
CA ILE A 609 -19.94 -9.68 14.44
C ILE A 609 -20.67 -10.76 13.63
N PHE A 610 -21.64 -10.34 12.84
CA PHE A 610 -22.34 -11.23 11.91
C PHE A 610 -21.45 -11.55 10.71
N SER A 611 -20.88 -12.75 10.70
CA SER A 611 -19.92 -13.21 9.70
C SER A 611 -19.69 -14.71 9.83
N GLY A 612 -19.11 -15.31 8.79
CA GLY A 612 -18.39 -16.57 8.93
C GLY A 612 -16.97 -16.37 9.48
N HIS A 613 -16.18 -17.44 9.48
CA HIS A 613 -14.86 -17.51 10.10
C HIS A 613 -13.82 -16.50 9.58
N SER A 614 -13.90 -16.05 8.32
CA SER A 614 -13.05 -14.97 7.76
C SER A 614 -13.46 -13.57 8.25
N VAL A 615 -13.85 -13.44 9.50
CA VAL A 615 -14.40 -12.20 10.07
C VAL A 615 -13.39 -11.06 10.12
N GLN A 616 -12.09 -11.36 10.20
CA GLN A 616 -11.00 -10.37 10.17
C GLN A 616 -11.02 -9.52 8.89
N GLU A 617 -11.59 -10.04 7.80
CA GLU A 617 -11.74 -9.30 6.55
C GLU A 617 -12.97 -8.38 6.55
N THR A 618 -13.91 -8.52 7.49
CA THR A 618 -15.16 -7.75 7.47
C THR A 618 -14.94 -6.29 7.88
N PRO A 619 -15.75 -5.34 7.35
CA PRO A 619 -15.67 -3.95 7.78
C PRO A 619 -15.86 -3.78 9.29
N GLY A 620 -16.76 -4.57 9.89
CA GLY A 620 -17.04 -4.51 11.33
C GLY A 620 -15.81 -4.86 12.18
N ALA A 621 -15.04 -5.89 11.80
CA ALA A 621 -13.86 -6.28 12.54
C ALA A 621 -12.74 -5.25 12.39
N ILE A 622 -12.53 -4.76 11.17
CA ILE A 622 -11.53 -3.71 10.89
C ILE A 622 -11.86 -2.46 11.70
N LEU A 623 -13.12 -2.00 11.73
CA LEU A 623 -13.53 -0.84 12.51
C LEU A 623 -13.30 -1.04 14.01
N GLU A 624 -13.58 -2.23 14.54
CA GLU A 624 -13.33 -2.53 15.95
C GLU A 624 -11.83 -2.54 16.27
N ILE A 625 -11.00 -3.10 15.40
CA ILE A 625 -9.53 -3.06 15.57
C ILE A 625 -9.03 -1.61 15.51
N LYS A 626 -9.49 -0.81 14.54
CA LYS A 626 -9.14 0.62 14.46
C LYS A 626 -9.56 1.37 15.72
N ARG A 627 -10.74 1.07 16.28
CA ARG A 627 -11.21 1.64 17.56
C ARG A 627 -10.24 1.28 18.69
N ILE A 628 -9.89 0.00 18.83
CA ILE A 628 -8.94 -0.49 19.85
C ILE A 628 -7.59 0.23 19.72
N LEU A 629 -7.01 0.26 18.51
CA LEU A 629 -5.74 0.94 18.23
C LEU A 629 -5.79 2.45 18.47
N SER A 630 -6.98 3.05 18.43
CA SER A 630 -7.16 4.48 18.65
C SER A 630 -7.26 4.87 20.11
N THR A 631 -7.82 3.98 20.94
CA THR A 631 -7.96 4.15 22.39
C THR A 631 -6.74 3.66 23.18
N ASP A 632 -5.76 3.10 22.47
CA ASP A 632 -4.47 2.64 22.96
C ASP A 632 -3.37 3.66 22.65
#